data_AF-A0A387IHI8-F1
#
_entry.id   AF-A0A387IHI8-F1
#
_cell.length_a   1.000
_cell.length_b   1.000
_cell.length_c   1.000
_cell.angle_alpha   90.00
_cell.angle_beta   90.00
_cell.angle_gamma   90.00
#
_symmetry.space_group_name_H-M   'P 1'
#
loop_
_entity.id
_entity.type
_entity.pdbx_description
1 polymer ?
#
loop_
_entity_poly.entity_id
_entity_poly.type
_entity_poly.pdbx_seq_one_letter_code
_entity_poly.pdbx_strand_id
1 'polypeptide(L)'
;EMKLGYDLKKGLNRFLISWRSSDDPSSGEYSYKLEPRSFPEFYVFSDDIRVHRSGPWNGIQFSGIQEDQKSSYVVYNFTENGEEVAYTFQMTNNSIYSRLIISSAGYFQRLTWNPSSETWNMFWSSPASLQCDPYMVCGAYAYCDVNASPMCNCIQGFDPRNMEKWNLRSQSSGCIRKTRLSCSGDGFTRMKNMKLPETTMATVDRSIGVKECEKRCLSDCNCTAFANADIRNGGTGCVIWTGELEDIRTYVADGQDLYVRL
;
A
#
# COMPACT_ATOMS: atom_id res chain seq x y z
N GLU A 1 11.14 22.77 2.79
CA GLU A 1 10.59 21.45 2.43
C GLU A 1 10.33 20.67 3.70
N MET A 2 9.15 20.07 3.86
CA MET A 2 8.84 19.19 5.00
C MET A 2 9.13 17.74 4.61
N LYS A 3 9.55 16.94 5.60
CA LYS A 3 9.83 15.51 5.44
C LYS A 3 8.85 14.70 6.27
N LEU A 4 8.13 13.78 5.63
CA LEU A 4 7.21 12.85 6.27
C LEU A 4 7.86 11.46 6.30
N GLY A 5 8.24 10.99 7.49
CA GLY A 5 9.00 9.75 7.68
C GLY A 5 10.19 9.92 8.63
N TYR A 6 11.16 9.01 8.53
CA TYR A 6 12.25 8.86 9.48
C TYR A 6 13.51 9.66 9.13
N ASP A 7 14.07 10.28 10.16
CA ASP A 7 15.50 10.61 10.26
C ASP A 7 16.24 9.43 10.91
N LEU A 8 17.03 8.68 10.15
CA LEU A 8 17.70 7.49 10.67
C LEU A 8 18.83 7.84 11.63
N LYS A 9 19.48 8.99 11.44
CA LYS A 9 20.57 9.45 12.33
C LYS A 9 20.06 9.85 13.71
N LYS A 10 18.86 10.46 13.77
CA LYS A 10 18.25 10.92 15.02
C LYS A 10 17.24 9.94 15.63
N GLY A 11 16.86 8.89 14.90
CA GLY A 11 15.77 7.99 15.30
C GLY A 11 14.41 8.69 15.39
N LEU A 12 14.22 9.81 14.68
CA LEU A 12 13.01 10.63 14.76
C LEU A 12 12.06 10.30 13.62
N ASN A 13 10.86 9.81 13.95
CA ASN A 13 9.75 9.69 13.00
C ASN A 13 8.93 10.99 12.95
N ARG A 14 8.86 11.62 11.78
CA ARG A 14 8.00 12.79 11.52
C ARG A 14 6.71 12.29 10.89
N PHE A 15 5.59 12.48 11.57
CA PHE A 15 4.28 11.96 11.16
C PHE A 15 3.18 12.99 11.40
N LEU A 16 1.98 12.73 10.88
CA LEU A 16 0.82 13.61 11.05
C LEU A 16 -0.11 13.06 12.13
N ILE A 17 -0.70 13.96 12.91
CA ILE A 17 -1.79 13.67 13.85
C ILE A 17 -2.96 14.58 13.46
N SER A 18 -4.17 14.02 13.43
CA SER A 18 -5.35 14.80 13.11
C SER A 18 -5.66 15.79 14.23
N TRP A 19 -6.37 16.86 13.88
CA TRP A 19 -7.08 17.62 14.90
C TRP A 19 -8.19 16.76 15.50
N ARG A 20 -8.61 17.09 16.73
CA ARG A 20 -9.74 16.43 17.37
C ARG A 20 -11.05 16.75 16.64
N SER A 21 -11.22 17.98 16.17
CA SER A 21 -12.35 18.40 15.35
C SER A 21 -11.98 19.60 14.48
N SER A 22 -12.93 20.14 13.71
CA SER A 22 -12.73 21.37 12.93
C SER A 22 -12.34 22.58 13.79
N ASP A 23 -12.79 22.61 15.04
CA ASP A 23 -12.68 23.77 15.93
C ASP A 23 -11.74 23.51 17.13
N ASP A 24 -11.25 22.27 17.30
CA ASP A 24 -10.31 21.88 18.34
C ASP A 24 -9.00 21.34 17.75
N PRO A 25 -7.91 22.14 17.77
CA PRO A 25 -6.61 21.75 17.22
C PRO A 25 -5.80 20.81 18.12
N SER A 26 -6.33 20.39 19.27
CA SER A 26 -5.68 19.37 20.09
C SER A 26 -5.55 18.04 19.34
N SER A 27 -4.65 17.18 19.81
CA SER A 27 -4.41 15.86 19.22
C SER A 27 -5.71 15.05 19.20
N GLY A 28 -6.12 14.66 17.98
CA GLY A 28 -7.22 13.74 17.71
C GLY A 28 -6.77 12.28 17.68
N GLU A 29 -7.69 11.42 17.26
CA GLU A 29 -7.55 9.96 17.27
C GLU A 29 -6.67 9.43 16.13
N TYR A 30 -6.62 10.13 15.00
CA TYR A 30 -5.98 9.61 13.80
C TYR A 30 -4.54 10.05 13.65
N SER A 31 -3.67 9.12 13.25
CA SER A 31 -2.30 9.45 12.88
C SER A 31 -1.88 8.78 11.57
N TYR A 32 -1.07 9.47 10.78
CA TYR A 32 -0.52 8.95 9.52
C TYR A 32 1.00 8.85 9.62
N LYS A 33 1.50 7.61 9.73
CA LYS A 33 2.87 7.28 10.12
C LYS A 33 3.51 6.32 9.14
N LEU A 34 4.82 6.50 8.91
CA LEU A 34 5.64 5.51 8.21
C LEU A 34 6.06 4.41 9.19
N GLU A 35 6.10 3.17 8.71
CA GLU A 35 6.70 2.03 9.39
C GLU A 35 8.04 1.68 8.70
N PRO A 36 9.20 1.81 9.38
CA PRO A 36 10.53 1.69 8.78
C PRO A 36 10.95 0.23 8.74
N ARG A 37 10.42 -0.52 7.78
CA ARG A 37 10.74 -1.95 7.55
C ARG A 37 11.64 -2.11 6.32
N SER A 38 11.97 -3.36 5.97
CA SER A 38 12.72 -3.69 4.74
C SER A 38 12.07 -3.15 3.47
N PHE A 39 10.73 -3.03 3.46
CA PHE A 39 10.01 -2.27 2.46
C PHE A 39 9.06 -1.28 3.15
N PRO A 40 9.42 0.00 3.28
CA PRO A 40 8.67 0.96 4.09
C PRO A 40 7.24 1.19 3.58
N GLU A 41 6.29 1.32 4.50
CA GLU A 41 4.88 1.54 4.19
C GLU A 41 4.28 2.58 5.11
N PHE A 42 3.33 3.36 4.59
CA PHE A 42 2.52 4.26 5.40
C PHE A 42 1.20 3.62 5.85
N TYR A 43 0.77 4.00 7.05
CA TYR A 43 -0.48 3.56 7.66
C TYR A 43 -1.23 4.74 8.26
N VAL A 44 -2.55 4.67 8.20
CA VAL A 44 -3.45 5.44 9.06
C VAL A 44 -3.77 4.57 10.28
N PHE A 45 -3.57 5.14 11.46
CA PHE A 45 -3.95 4.55 12.73
C PHE A 45 -5.10 5.33 13.35
N SER A 46 -6.06 4.62 13.94
CA SER A 46 -7.00 5.12 14.95
C SER A 46 -6.45 4.68 16.29
N ASP A 47 -5.93 5.60 17.09
CA ASP A 47 -5.07 5.29 18.24
C ASP A 47 -3.91 4.36 17.82
N ASP A 48 -3.93 3.09 18.25
CA ASP A 48 -2.95 2.05 17.93
C ASP A 48 -3.44 1.02 16.90
N ILE A 49 -4.66 1.17 16.37
CA ILE A 49 -5.29 0.25 15.42
C ILE A 49 -5.04 0.72 13.98
N ARG A 50 -4.48 -0.14 13.13
CA ARG A 50 -4.34 0.12 11.69
C ARG A 50 -5.71 0.08 11.02
N VAL A 51 -6.13 1.19 10.44
CA VAL A 51 -7.43 1.31 9.74
C VAL A 51 -7.29 1.41 8.22
N HIS A 52 -6.13 1.87 7.73
CA HIS A 52 -5.80 1.91 6.31
C HIS A 52 -4.28 1.77 6.11
N ARG A 53 -3.90 1.12 5.01
CA ARG A 53 -2.50 0.99 4.57
C ARG A 53 -2.33 1.61 3.20
N SER A 54 -1.46 2.61 3.09
CA SER A 54 -1.10 3.22 1.81
C SER A 54 -0.09 2.38 1.03
N GLY A 55 0.58 1.44 1.72
CA GLY A 55 1.47 0.45 1.11
C GLY A 55 2.84 1.01 0.72
N PRO A 56 3.68 0.19 0.06
CA PRO A 56 5.03 0.60 -0.28
C PRO A 56 5.11 1.56 -1.45
N TRP A 57 6.22 2.29 -1.53
CA TRP A 57 6.59 3.11 -2.69
C TRP A 57 7.04 2.22 -3.86
N ASN A 58 6.40 2.35 -5.01
CA ASN A 58 6.68 1.54 -6.20
C ASN A 58 7.66 2.20 -7.20
N GLY A 59 8.32 3.29 -6.81
CA GLY A 59 9.19 4.09 -7.68
C GLY A 59 8.50 5.32 -8.28
N ILE A 60 7.15 5.34 -8.31
CA ILE A 60 6.34 6.43 -8.86
C ILE A 60 5.36 6.98 -7.82
N GLN A 61 4.70 6.09 -7.06
CA GLN A 61 3.68 6.43 -6.08
C GLN A 61 3.57 5.35 -5.00
N PHE A 62 2.75 5.59 -3.98
CA PHE A 62 2.40 4.55 -3.00
C PHE A 62 1.32 3.62 -3.55
N SER A 63 1.46 2.31 -3.34
CA SER A 63 0.61 1.30 -3.98
C SER A 63 -0.88 1.38 -3.61
N GLY A 64 -1.23 2.04 -2.51
CA GLY A 64 -2.60 2.24 -2.01
C GLY A 64 -3.19 3.62 -2.30
N ILE A 65 -2.46 4.52 -2.97
CA ILE A 65 -2.92 5.88 -3.33
C ILE A 65 -2.68 6.08 -4.82
N GLN A 66 -3.64 5.65 -5.64
CA GLN A 66 -3.51 5.69 -7.11
C GLN A 66 -3.90 7.06 -7.70
N GLU A 67 -4.57 7.89 -6.90
CA GLU A 67 -5.09 9.20 -7.26
C GLU A 67 -4.01 10.30 -7.22
N ASP A 68 -2.82 10.01 -6.67
CA ASP A 68 -1.69 10.96 -6.62
C ASP A 68 -0.98 11.06 -7.98
N GLN A 69 -1.74 11.43 -9.01
CA GLN A 69 -1.25 11.55 -10.37
C GLN A 69 -0.28 12.73 -10.52
N LYS A 70 0.60 12.64 -11.53
CA LYS A 70 1.55 13.71 -11.87
C LYS A 70 0.80 15.03 -12.07
N SER A 71 1.13 16.01 -11.24
CA SER A 71 0.62 17.36 -11.32
C SER A 71 1.65 18.28 -11.99
N SER A 72 1.20 19.23 -12.82
CA SER A 72 2.11 20.20 -13.46
C SER A 72 2.75 21.18 -12.46
N TYR A 73 2.14 21.32 -11.28
CA TYR A 73 2.52 22.30 -10.26
C TYR A 73 3.10 21.67 -8.98
N VAL A 74 3.19 20.34 -8.90
CA VAL A 74 3.79 19.61 -7.78
C VAL A 74 4.68 18.48 -8.27
N VAL A 75 5.86 18.39 -7.67
CA VAL A 75 6.73 17.22 -7.75
C VAL A 75 6.85 16.59 -6.38
N TYR A 76 6.87 15.28 -6.32
CA TYR A 76 7.03 14.53 -5.08
C TYR A 76 8.09 13.45 -5.25
N ASN A 77 8.68 13.04 -4.15
CA ASN A 77 9.68 11.98 -4.15
C ASN A 77 9.63 11.19 -2.83
N PHE A 78 10.10 9.96 -2.89
CA PHE A 78 10.35 9.14 -1.72
C PHE A 78 11.84 8.82 -1.65
N THR A 79 12.49 9.35 -0.62
CA THR A 79 13.92 9.15 -0.38
C THR A 79 14.09 8.01 0.61
N GLU A 80 14.84 6.98 0.21
CA GLU A 80 15.19 5.83 1.04
C GLU A 80 16.71 5.60 0.91
N ASN A 81 17.48 6.04 1.90
CA ASN A 81 18.94 5.91 1.92
C ASN A 81 19.45 5.74 3.36
N GLY A 82 20.77 5.72 3.56
CA GLY A 82 21.38 5.54 4.88
C GLY A 82 21.18 6.69 5.88
N GLU A 83 20.56 7.80 5.48
CA GLU A 83 20.30 8.96 6.33
C GLU A 83 18.81 9.11 6.67
N GLU A 84 17.93 8.82 5.72
CA GLU A 84 16.50 9.02 5.88
C GLU A 84 15.64 8.09 5.03
N VAL A 85 14.41 7.90 5.52
CA VAL A 85 13.32 7.22 4.81
C VAL A 85 12.11 8.13 4.89
N ALA A 86 11.91 8.98 3.88
CA ALA A 86 10.91 10.04 3.95
C ALA A 86 10.31 10.41 2.59
N TYR A 87 9.03 10.75 2.62
CA TYR A 87 8.33 11.40 1.52
C TYR A 87 8.48 12.92 1.61
N THR A 88 8.68 13.56 0.46
CA THR A 88 8.60 15.01 0.30
C THR A 88 7.79 15.37 -0.94
N PHE A 89 7.19 16.56 -0.91
CA PHE A 89 6.65 17.20 -2.11
C PHE A 89 7.02 18.68 -2.14
N GLN A 90 7.21 19.19 -3.35
CA GLN A 90 7.62 20.56 -3.63
C GLN A 90 6.69 21.16 -4.69
N MET A 91 6.37 22.44 -4.54
CA MET A 91 5.63 23.19 -5.54
C MET A 91 6.58 23.63 -6.65
N THR A 92 6.23 23.40 -7.91
CA THR A 92 6.96 23.95 -9.06
C THR A 92 6.42 25.33 -9.47
N ASN A 93 5.23 25.69 -8.99
CA ASN A 93 4.63 27.00 -9.14
C ASN A 93 4.35 27.62 -7.77
N ASN A 94 5.10 28.67 -7.42
CA ASN A 94 5.03 29.33 -6.10
C ASN A 94 3.73 30.10 -5.85
N SER A 95 2.93 30.34 -6.88
CA SER A 95 1.61 30.99 -6.75
C SER A 95 0.49 30.03 -6.35
N ILE A 96 0.77 28.71 -6.33
CA ILE A 96 -0.20 27.69 -5.97
C ILE A 96 0.14 27.18 -4.57
N TYR A 97 -0.86 27.06 -3.72
CA TYR A 97 -0.72 26.45 -2.41
C TYR A 97 -1.33 25.05 -2.40
N SER A 98 -0.58 24.06 -1.95
CA SER A 98 -1.06 22.70 -1.76
C SER A 98 -0.53 22.16 -0.44
N ARG A 99 -1.32 21.30 0.23
CA ARG A 99 -0.95 20.70 1.51
C ARG A 99 -1.50 19.29 1.63
N LEU A 100 -0.80 18.46 2.39
CA LEU A 100 -1.24 17.15 2.81
C LEU A 100 -1.68 17.23 4.27
N ILE A 101 -2.86 16.71 4.58
CA ILE A 101 -3.41 16.68 5.94
C ILE A 101 -4.03 15.32 6.23
N ILE A 102 -4.12 14.97 7.51
CA ILE A 102 -5.02 13.93 8.01
C ILE A 102 -6.21 14.64 8.66
N SER A 103 -7.42 14.40 8.16
CA SER A 103 -8.64 15.03 8.69
C SER A 103 -9.04 14.44 10.04
N SER A 104 -9.92 15.11 10.78
CA SER A 104 -10.46 14.59 12.06
C SER A 104 -11.27 13.31 11.90
N ALA A 105 -11.66 12.97 10.66
CA ALA A 105 -12.34 11.71 10.31
C ALA A 105 -11.38 10.64 9.76
N GLY A 106 -10.07 10.84 9.85
CA GLY A 106 -9.08 9.83 9.49
C GLY A 106 -8.76 9.72 8.00
N TYR A 107 -9.16 10.71 7.18
CA TYR A 107 -8.82 10.73 5.76
C TYR A 107 -7.53 11.51 5.51
N PHE A 108 -6.55 10.85 4.89
CA PHE A 108 -5.35 11.50 4.39
C PHE A 108 -5.67 12.17 3.05
N GLN A 109 -5.46 13.47 2.95
CA GLN A 109 -6.00 14.28 1.86
C GLN A 109 -4.96 15.25 1.33
N ARG A 110 -4.97 15.44 0.01
CA ARG A 110 -4.31 16.56 -0.65
C ARG A 110 -5.31 17.66 -0.93
N LEU A 111 -5.06 18.83 -0.36
CA LEU A 111 -5.84 20.03 -0.59
C LEU A 111 -5.03 21.03 -1.40
N THR A 112 -5.64 21.62 -2.43
CA THR A 112 -5.03 22.69 -3.24
C THR A 112 -5.91 23.92 -3.21
N TRP A 113 -5.32 25.08 -2.92
CA TRP A 113 -6.03 26.35 -2.87
C TRP A 113 -6.48 26.77 -4.26
N ASN A 114 -7.76 27.09 -4.41
CA ASN A 114 -8.33 27.63 -5.64
C ASN A 114 -8.68 29.12 -5.45
N PRO A 115 -7.91 30.05 -6.04
CA PRO A 115 -8.18 31.47 -5.92
C PRO A 115 -9.56 31.87 -6.45
N SER A 116 -10.06 31.19 -7.48
CA SER A 116 -11.34 31.56 -8.11
C SER A 116 -12.56 31.29 -7.24
N SER A 117 -12.47 30.30 -6.34
CA SER A 117 -13.55 29.97 -5.41
C SER A 117 -13.23 30.31 -3.96
N GLU A 118 -12.02 30.82 -3.67
CA GLU A 118 -11.52 31.11 -2.33
C GLU A 118 -11.64 29.92 -1.36
N THR A 119 -11.42 28.71 -1.87
CA THR A 119 -11.56 27.46 -1.10
C THR A 119 -10.39 26.52 -1.29
N TRP A 120 -10.18 25.66 -0.29
CA TRP A 120 -9.35 24.47 -0.43
C TRP A 120 -10.11 23.39 -1.19
N ASN A 121 -9.69 23.10 -2.41
CA ASN A 121 -10.25 22.00 -3.19
C ASN A 121 -9.56 20.69 -2.79
N MET A 122 -10.37 19.66 -2.51
CA MET A 122 -9.89 18.31 -2.27
C MET A 122 -9.49 17.68 -3.61
N PHE A 123 -8.18 17.48 -3.78
CA PHE A 123 -7.62 16.92 -5.01
C PHE A 123 -7.68 15.40 -5.00
N TRP A 124 -7.37 14.78 -3.86
CA TRP A 124 -7.62 13.37 -3.58
C TRP A 124 -7.79 13.13 -2.08
N SER A 125 -8.37 11.98 -1.75
CA SER A 125 -8.59 11.52 -0.38
C SER A 125 -8.30 10.02 -0.29
N SER A 126 -7.66 9.59 0.79
CA SER A 126 -7.31 8.20 1.07
C SER A 126 -7.72 7.84 2.51
N PRO A 127 -8.42 6.73 2.77
CA PRO A 127 -8.92 5.75 1.79
C PRO A 127 -9.92 6.37 0.79
N ALA A 128 -9.87 5.94 -0.48
CA ALA A 128 -10.72 6.46 -1.56
C ALA A 128 -12.01 5.64 -1.72
N SER A 129 -11.93 4.34 -1.45
CA SER A 129 -13.06 3.41 -1.45
C SER A 129 -13.24 2.78 -0.07
N LEU A 130 -14.39 3.03 0.54
CA LEU A 130 -14.79 2.38 1.80
C LEU A 130 -15.00 0.86 1.66
N GLN A 131 -14.99 0.32 0.44
CA GLN A 131 -15.21 -1.10 0.19
C GLN A 131 -13.91 -1.92 0.23
N CYS A 132 -12.80 -1.37 -0.28
CA CYS A 132 -11.56 -2.13 -0.48
C CYS A 132 -10.29 -1.49 0.11
N ASP A 133 -10.34 -0.23 0.54
CA ASP A 133 -9.19 0.42 1.15
C ASP A 133 -9.10 0.30 2.69
N PRO A 134 -10.18 0.03 3.46
CA PRO A 134 -10.01 -0.29 4.87
C PRO A 134 -9.10 -1.52 5.04
N TYR A 135 -8.30 -1.49 6.09
CA TYR A 135 -7.26 -2.49 6.31
C TYR A 135 -7.87 -3.89 6.52
N MET A 136 -7.38 -4.87 5.75
CA MET A 136 -7.76 -6.29 5.85
C MET A 136 -9.28 -6.59 5.73
N VAL A 137 -10.00 -5.87 4.85
CA VAL A 137 -11.42 -6.19 4.53
C VAL A 137 -11.57 -7.64 4.06
N CYS A 138 -10.63 -8.11 3.24
CA CYS A 138 -10.55 -9.50 2.83
C CYS A 138 -9.46 -10.22 3.63
N GLY A 139 -9.75 -11.45 4.08
CA GLY A 139 -8.79 -12.26 4.81
C GLY A 139 -7.59 -12.72 3.94
N ALA A 140 -6.63 -13.39 4.58
CA ALA A 140 -5.41 -13.87 3.94
C ALA A 140 -5.66 -14.64 2.63
N TYR A 141 -4.78 -14.43 1.64
CA TYR A 141 -4.85 -15.02 0.29
C TYR A 141 -6.16 -14.73 -0.48
N ALA A 142 -6.91 -13.71 -0.07
CA ALA A 142 -7.97 -13.10 -0.85
C ALA A 142 -7.60 -11.66 -1.21
N TYR A 143 -8.22 -11.13 -2.26
CA TYR A 143 -8.08 -9.74 -2.67
C TYR A 143 -9.45 -9.08 -2.84
N CYS A 144 -9.52 -7.78 -2.58
CA CYS A 144 -10.72 -6.99 -2.77
C CYS A 144 -10.80 -6.42 -4.20
N ASP A 145 -11.96 -6.56 -4.83
CA ASP A 145 -12.33 -5.94 -6.10
C ASP A 145 -13.66 -5.21 -5.95
N VAL A 146 -13.65 -3.90 -6.16
CA VAL A 146 -14.83 -3.03 -6.06
C VAL A 146 -15.89 -3.32 -7.14
N ASN A 147 -15.52 -4.02 -8.20
CA ASN A 147 -16.42 -4.39 -9.30
C ASN A 147 -16.99 -5.80 -9.16
N ALA A 148 -16.53 -6.58 -8.18
CA ALA A 148 -16.96 -7.95 -7.96
C ALA A 148 -18.08 -8.06 -6.90
N SER A 149 -18.90 -9.10 -7.01
CA SER A 149 -19.91 -9.45 -6.02
C SER A 149 -19.88 -10.97 -5.77
N PRO A 150 -19.32 -11.45 -4.65
CA PRO A 150 -18.77 -10.70 -3.52
C PRO A 150 -17.48 -9.92 -3.86
N MET A 151 -17.19 -8.87 -3.09
CA MET A 151 -16.02 -7.99 -3.29
C MET A 151 -14.69 -8.73 -3.03
N CYS A 152 -14.68 -9.66 -2.08
CA CYS A 152 -13.51 -10.47 -1.78
C CYS A 152 -13.46 -11.69 -2.70
N ASN A 153 -12.31 -11.90 -3.34
CA ASN A 153 -12.06 -12.98 -4.28
C ASN A 153 -10.84 -13.78 -3.81
N CYS A 154 -10.92 -15.11 -3.84
CA CYS A 154 -9.74 -15.92 -3.61
C CYS A 154 -8.74 -15.77 -4.77
N ILE A 155 -7.44 -15.79 -4.44
CA ILE A 155 -6.39 -15.87 -5.45
C ILE A 155 -6.59 -17.15 -6.29
N GLN A 156 -6.29 -17.07 -7.59
CA GLN A 156 -6.35 -18.25 -8.47
C GLN A 156 -5.53 -19.41 -7.87
N GLY A 157 -6.13 -20.59 -7.75
CA GLY A 157 -5.52 -21.76 -7.11
C GLY A 157 -5.81 -21.89 -5.60
N PHE A 158 -6.64 -21.00 -5.04
CA PHE A 158 -7.10 -21.04 -3.65
C PHE A 158 -8.62 -21.21 -3.59
N ASP A 159 -9.11 -21.80 -2.50
CA ASP A 159 -10.54 -21.91 -2.14
C ASP A 159 -10.81 -21.24 -0.79
N PRO A 160 -12.05 -20.80 -0.50
CA PRO A 160 -12.40 -20.24 0.79
C PRO A 160 -12.06 -21.20 1.94
N ARG A 161 -11.42 -20.69 3.00
CA ARG A 161 -11.07 -21.51 4.18
C ARG A 161 -12.33 -22.05 4.87
N ASN A 162 -13.43 -21.29 4.83
CA ASN A 162 -14.73 -21.69 5.35
C ASN A 162 -15.81 -21.26 4.36
N MET A 163 -16.38 -22.24 3.64
CA MET A 163 -17.37 -21.99 2.58
C MET A 163 -18.70 -21.43 3.13
N GLU A 164 -19.12 -21.86 4.33
CA GLU A 164 -20.37 -21.39 4.95
C GLU A 164 -20.29 -19.90 5.27
N LYS A 165 -19.20 -19.46 5.91
CA LYS A 165 -18.94 -18.04 6.19
C LYS A 165 -18.77 -17.23 4.91
N TRP A 166 -18.10 -17.79 3.91
CA TRP A 166 -17.92 -17.13 2.61
C TRP A 166 -19.25 -16.84 1.91
N ASN A 167 -20.16 -17.82 1.90
CA ASN A 167 -21.51 -17.68 1.34
C ASN A 167 -22.35 -16.64 2.07
N LEU A 168 -22.09 -16.43 3.37
CA LEU A 168 -22.71 -15.39 4.19
C LEU A 168 -22.01 -14.02 4.10
N ARG A 169 -21.04 -13.87 3.17
CA ARG A 169 -20.21 -12.66 3.02
C ARG A 169 -19.42 -12.30 4.28
N SER A 170 -18.95 -13.32 4.99
CA SER A 170 -17.96 -13.22 6.07
C SER A 170 -16.63 -13.79 5.58
N GLN A 171 -15.83 -12.96 4.90
CA GLN A 171 -14.59 -13.38 4.24
C GLN A 171 -13.33 -13.15 5.07
N SER A 172 -13.45 -12.86 6.37
CA SER A 172 -12.31 -12.64 7.27
C SER A 172 -11.44 -13.88 7.46
N SER A 173 -11.98 -15.08 7.23
CA SER A 173 -11.22 -16.34 7.28
C SER A 173 -10.27 -16.54 6.09
N GLY A 174 -10.38 -15.71 5.05
CA GLY A 174 -9.53 -15.77 3.86
C GLY A 174 -9.69 -17.07 3.07
N CYS A 175 -8.64 -17.38 2.32
CA CYS A 175 -8.57 -18.53 1.43
C CYS A 175 -7.37 -19.42 1.77
N ILE A 176 -7.39 -20.65 1.27
CA ILE A 176 -6.33 -21.65 1.41
C ILE A 176 -6.01 -22.25 0.05
N ARG A 177 -4.76 -22.66 -0.16
CA ARG A 177 -4.35 -23.31 -1.41
C ARG A 177 -5.13 -24.61 -1.61
N LYS A 178 -5.56 -24.86 -2.85
CA LYS A 178 -6.23 -26.11 -3.24
C LYS A 178 -5.30 -27.31 -3.14
N THR A 179 -4.04 -27.10 -3.50
CA THR A 179 -2.99 -28.12 -3.53
C THR A 179 -1.86 -27.68 -2.60
N ARG A 180 -1.30 -28.64 -1.85
CA ARG A 180 -0.13 -28.39 -1.01
C ARG A 180 1.10 -28.22 -1.89
N LEU A 181 1.91 -27.20 -1.60
CA LEU A 181 3.18 -26.94 -2.27
C LEU A 181 4.16 -28.11 -2.06
N SER A 182 4.94 -28.44 -3.09
CA SER A 182 6.03 -29.41 -3.03
C SER A 182 7.41 -28.76 -2.97
N CYS A 183 7.47 -27.43 -2.97
CA CYS A 183 8.68 -26.61 -3.09
C CYS A 183 9.38 -26.79 -4.44
N SER A 184 9.86 -28.00 -4.71
CA SER A 184 10.42 -28.39 -6.01
C SER A 184 9.29 -28.58 -7.02
N GLY A 185 9.36 -27.85 -8.14
CA GLY A 185 8.37 -27.93 -9.22
C GLY A 185 7.13 -27.06 -9.04
N ASP A 186 7.07 -26.27 -7.96
CA ASP A 186 6.02 -25.26 -7.77
C ASP A 186 6.07 -24.21 -8.89
N GLY A 187 4.93 -23.59 -9.16
CA GLY A 187 4.79 -22.53 -10.15
C GLY A 187 4.28 -21.23 -9.54
N PHE A 188 3.98 -20.27 -10.41
CA PHE A 188 3.38 -19.00 -10.00
C PHE A 188 2.16 -18.66 -10.84
N THR A 189 1.12 -18.16 -10.17
CA THR A 189 0.06 -17.41 -10.83
C THR A 189 0.42 -15.93 -10.83
N ARG A 190 0.29 -15.26 -11.98
CA ARG A 190 0.52 -13.82 -12.10
C ARG A 190 -0.79 -13.08 -11.92
N MET A 191 -0.88 -12.29 -10.86
CA MET A 191 -1.95 -11.35 -10.61
C MET A 191 -1.54 -9.97 -11.14
N LYS A 192 -2.44 -9.30 -11.86
CA LYS A 192 -2.20 -7.96 -12.43
C LYS A 192 -2.94 -6.91 -11.63
N ASN A 193 -2.49 -5.65 -11.75
CA ASN A 193 -3.18 -4.48 -11.20
C ASN A 193 -3.36 -4.50 -9.67
N MET A 194 -2.41 -5.12 -8.97
CA MET A 194 -2.51 -5.34 -7.53
C MET A 194 -1.93 -4.17 -6.73
N LYS A 195 -2.59 -3.83 -5.62
CA LYS A 195 -1.93 -3.30 -4.44
C LYS A 195 -1.12 -4.45 -3.81
N LEU A 196 0.21 -4.31 -3.73
CA LEU A 196 1.07 -5.35 -3.16
C LEU A 196 0.65 -5.68 -1.72
N PRO A 197 0.77 -6.94 -1.24
CA PRO A 197 0.41 -7.33 0.12
C PRO A 197 1.21 -6.59 1.19
N GLU A 198 0.77 -6.66 2.46
CA GLU A 198 1.53 -6.10 3.60
C GLU A 198 2.98 -6.61 3.60
N THR A 199 3.95 -5.75 3.92
CA THR A 199 5.39 -6.08 3.75
C THR A 199 6.07 -6.49 5.06
N THR A 200 5.31 -6.79 6.12
CA THR A 200 5.85 -7.20 7.43
C THR A 200 6.86 -8.34 7.31
N MET A 201 6.51 -9.37 6.54
CA MET A 201 7.33 -10.57 6.30
C MET A 201 7.97 -10.60 4.91
N ALA A 202 8.17 -9.41 4.33
CA ALA A 202 8.79 -9.25 3.03
C ALA A 202 10.26 -8.86 3.14
N THR A 203 11.07 -9.34 2.19
CA THR A 203 12.47 -8.93 1.99
C THR A 203 12.60 -8.23 0.64
N VAL A 204 13.56 -7.32 0.53
CA VAL A 204 13.78 -6.52 -0.69
C VAL A 204 15.24 -6.62 -1.11
N ASP A 205 15.46 -6.93 -2.40
CA ASP A 205 16.74 -6.77 -3.07
C ASP A 205 16.54 -5.94 -4.33
N ARG A 206 16.95 -4.66 -4.30
CA ARG A 206 16.79 -3.72 -5.41
C ARG A 206 17.78 -3.95 -6.57
N SER A 207 18.77 -4.83 -6.39
CA SER A 207 19.85 -5.05 -7.37
C SER A 207 19.52 -6.07 -8.46
N ILE A 208 18.55 -6.95 -8.22
CA ILE A 208 18.20 -8.03 -9.14
C ILE A 208 16.91 -7.75 -9.90
N GLY A 209 16.71 -8.46 -11.03
CA GLY A 209 15.50 -8.39 -11.84
C GLY A 209 14.53 -9.55 -11.59
N VAL A 210 13.36 -9.46 -12.23
CA VAL A 210 12.23 -10.39 -12.06
C VAL A 210 12.58 -11.87 -12.23
N LYS A 211 13.44 -12.23 -13.21
CA LYS A 211 13.82 -13.63 -13.47
C LYS A 211 14.66 -14.22 -12.35
N GLU A 212 15.58 -13.44 -11.79
CA GLU A 212 16.39 -13.87 -10.65
C GLU A 212 15.53 -13.89 -9.38
N CYS A 213 14.56 -12.96 -9.26
CA CYS A 213 13.60 -12.96 -8.16
C CYS A 213 12.76 -14.23 -8.13
N GLU A 214 12.24 -14.67 -9.28
CA GLU A 214 11.52 -15.92 -9.44
C GLU A 214 12.38 -17.13 -9.02
N LYS A 215 13.62 -17.20 -9.51
CA LYS A 215 14.55 -18.27 -9.15
C LYS A 215 14.83 -18.32 -7.65
N ARG A 216 15.06 -17.16 -7.02
CA ARG A 216 15.28 -17.07 -5.57
C ARG A 216 14.04 -17.52 -4.79
N CYS A 217 12.86 -17.08 -5.19
CA CYS A 217 11.61 -17.50 -4.57
C CYS A 217 11.38 -19.02 -4.71
N LEU A 218 11.65 -19.61 -5.88
CA LEU A 218 11.55 -21.08 -6.05
C LEU A 218 12.53 -21.83 -5.15
N SER A 219 13.75 -21.31 -4.99
CA SER A 219 14.78 -21.93 -4.15
C SER A 219 14.49 -21.87 -2.65
N ASP A 220 13.67 -20.90 -2.21
CA ASP A 220 13.23 -20.77 -0.82
C ASP A 220 11.85 -21.39 -0.64
N CYS A 221 11.75 -22.55 0.03
CA CYS A 221 10.48 -23.23 0.25
C CYS A 221 9.46 -22.43 1.10
N ASN A 222 9.90 -21.37 1.80
CA ASN A 222 9.02 -20.50 2.57
C ASN A 222 8.48 -19.32 1.75
N CYS A 223 9.03 -19.06 0.57
CA CYS A 223 8.53 -18.00 -0.30
C CYS A 223 7.11 -18.30 -0.75
N THR A 224 6.19 -17.35 -0.54
CA THR A 224 4.78 -17.48 -0.92
C THR A 224 4.38 -16.58 -2.07
N ALA A 225 5.11 -15.49 -2.30
CA ALA A 225 4.96 -14.63 -3.48
C ALA A 225 6.19 -13.78 -3.74
N PHE A 226 6.30 -13.23 -4.95
CA PHE A 226 7.29 -12.21 -5.28
C PHE A 226 6.74 -11.13 -6.22
N ALA A 227 7.42 -9.98 -6.28
CA ALA A 227 7.10 -8.87 -7.18
C ALA A 227 8.35 -8.01 -7.47
N ASN A 228 8.28 -7.10 -8.44
CA ASN A 228 9.28 -6.04 -8.60
C ASN A 228 9.20 -5.05 -7.42
N ALA A 229 10.32 -4.39 -7.08
CA ALA A 229 10.33 -3.35 -6.05
C ALA A 229 10.06 -1.94 -6.62
N ASP A 230 10.35 -1.76 -7.91
CA ASP A 230 10.17 -0.51 -8.65
C ASP A 230 9.53 -0.84 -10.01
N ILE A 231 8.50 -0.09 -10.43
CA ILE A 231 7.79 -0.36 -11.69
C ILE A 231 8.33 0.44 -12.89
N ARG A 232 9.25 1.38 -12.66
CA ARG A 232 9.82 2.20 -13.73
C ARG A 232 10.61 1.33 -14.70
N ASN A 233 10.71 1.78 -15.95
CA ASN A 233 11.55 1.17 -16.98
C ASN A 233 11.30 -0.34 -17.23
N GLY A 234 10.05 -0.80 -17.06
CA GLY A 234 9.69 -2.21 -17.25
C GLY A 234 9.84 -3.09 -16.01
N GLY A 235 10.20 -2.50 -14.86
CA GLY A 235 10.22 -3.17 -13.57
C GLY A 235 11.60 -3.68 -13.16
N THR A 236 12.03 -3.31 -11.94
CA THR A 236 13.31 -3.75 -11.36
C THR A 236 13.18 -4.02 -9.86
N GLY A 237 14.22 -4.65 -9.30
CA GLY A 237 14.24 -5.08 -7.92
C GLY A 237 13.39 -6.32 -7.68
N CYS A 238 13.52 -6.87 -6.49
CA CYS A 238 12.86 -8.08 -6.06
C CYS A 238 12.30 -7.88 -4.66
N VAL A 239 11.01 -8.18 -4.49
CA VAL A 239 10.35 -8.25 -3.20
C VAL A 239 9.85 -9.68 -3.04
N ILE A 240 10.22 -10.34 -1.95
CA ILE A 240 9.82 -11.72 -1.64
C ILE A 240 9.04 -11.73 -0.34
N TRP A 241 7.85 -12.33 -0.34
CA TRP A 241 7.05 -12.56 0.84
C TRP A 241 7.20 -13.98 1.35
N THR A 242 7.16 -14.12 2.68
CA THR A 242 6.95 -15.38 3.38
C THR A 242 5.67 -15.32 4.19
N GLY A 243 5.03 -16.47 4.43
CA GLY A 243 3.79 -16.53 5.22
C GLY A 243 2.53 -16.12 4.44
N GLU A 244 1.53 -15.61 5.16
CA GLU A 244 0.23 -15.19 4.61
C GLU A 244 0.34 -13.88 3.83
N LEU A 245 -0.46 -13.75 2.77
CA LEU A 245 -0.54 -12.52 1.97
C LEU A 245 -1.81 -11.78 2.36
N GLU A 246 -1.65 -10.57 2.87
CA GLU A 246 -2.74 -9.82 3.52
C GLU A 246 -2.92 -8.42 2.92
N ASP A 247 -4.10 -7.83 3.17
CA ASP A 247 -4.48 -6.47 2.75
C ASP A 247 -4.30 -6.20 1.25
N ILE A 248 -4.78 -7.13 0.43
CA ILE A 248 -4.64 -7.09 -1.02
C ILE A 248 -5.92 -6.50 -1.64
N ARG A 249 -5.76 -5.63 -2.64
CA ARG A 249 -6.85 -5.23 -3.54
C ARG A 249 -6.37 -5.11 -4.97
N THR A 250 -7.31 -5.08 -5.90
CA THR A 250 -7.04 -4.80 -7.32
C THR A 250 -7.55 -3.41 -7.72
N TYR A 251 -7.01 -2.91 -8.83
CA TYR A 251 -7.41 -1.70 -9.52
C TYR A 251 -7.79 -2.01 -10.97
N VAL A 252 -8.56 -1.12 -11.61
CA VAL A 252 -9.02 -1.33 -12.99
C VAL A 252 -7.90 -1.14 -14.01
N ALA A 253 -7.05 -0.13 -13.81
CA ALA A 253 -6.02 0.27 -14.78
C ALA A 253 -4.60 0.31 -14.19
N ASP A 254 -4.48 0.67 -12.91
CA ASP A 254 -3.19 0.87 -12.23
C ASP A 254 -2.77 -0.34 -11.37
N GLY A 255 -1.79 -0.16 -10.49
CA GLY A 255 -1.25 -1.22 -9.64
C GLY A 255 -0.05 -1.95 -10.25
N GLN A 256 0.30 -3.10 -9.69
CA GLN A 256 1.51 -3.84 -10.06
C GLN A 256 1.24 -5.34 -10.20
N ASP A 257 2.09 -6.04 -10.96
CA ASP A 257 2.13 -7.49 -10.95
C ASP A 257 2.58 -8.07 -9.59
N LEU A 258 1.88 -9.13 -9.16
CA LEU A 258 2.23 -9.97 -8.03
C LEU A 258 2.23 -11.44 -8.49
N TYR A 259 3.30 -12.17 -8.20
CA TYR A 259 3.45 -13.58 -8.57
C TYR A 259 3.27 -14.44 -7.32
N VAL A 260 2.18 -15.20 -7.24
CA VAL A 260 1.83 -16.00 -6.05
C VAL A 260 2.12 -17.47 -6.31
N ARG A 261 2.84 -18.12 -5.37
CA ARG A 261 3.28 -19.50 -5.50
C ARG A 261 2.14 -20.50 -5.36
N LEU A 262 2.09 -21.46 -6.29
CA LEU A 262 1.11 -22.55 -6.40
C LEU A 262 1.77 -23.92 -6.58
#